data_AF-A0A1H5UC01-F1
#
_entry.id   AF-A0A1H5UC01-F1
#
_cell.length_a   1.000
_cell.length_b   1.000
_cell.length_c   1.000
_cell.angle_alpha   90.00
_cell.angle_beta   90.00
_cell.angle_gamma   90.00
#
_symmetry.space_group_name_H-M   'P 1'
#
loop_
_entity.id
_entity.type
_entity.pdbx_description
1 polymer ?
#
loop_
_entity_poly.entity_id
_entity_poly.type
_entity_poly.pdbx_seq_one_letter_code
_entity_poly.pdbx_strand_id
1 'polypeptide(L)'
;MRRFCIRGVVLGIAVFPAAFLLSLATETRVTLVQTVGAFGLIAFFFLLASVAIHFSSLSRKRHATTPEDPQPVALLTGRARRALQATLPPVDEQRQAVDQHLQRHGTINTHAVFGKEPESRDSAITRVVRLIADTWHAPTTAQMTPDQVTDIFVLEKLLRASPEEAGALAQMFRDPSRVLEIRDQIAALARQRAQYEQQRDAFSASWTLWRTQTVNLSPLSLIDDLAAMAHPDPDLWHKVIKDHDPDDKTQRDAALWCALQPDCDRASVALFLARIAAQSTLVYAAETGDRVYLDGVHQVIRQWNEAMYQHHDLALDPPEAVLDAAKDFHQALADVADILEQPEWPMPKSAFTEYAGRMPLPRSAWDIADGGLMRKPVVSDYMI
;
A
#
# COMPACT_ATOMS: atom_id res chain seq x y z
N MET A 1 -16.31 -31.34 -37.34
CA MET A 1 -16.20 -29.88 -37.16
C MET A 1 -15.93 -29.43 -35.71
N ARG A 2 -16.53 -30.00 -34.67
CA ARG A 2 -16.30 -29.61 -33.25
C ARG A 2 -14.84 -29.66 -32.74
N ARG A 3 -14.01 -30.61 -33.23
CA ARG A 3 -12.59 -30.73 -32.83
C ARG A 3 -11.65 -29.72 -33.51
N PHE A 4 -12.08 -29.10 -34.62
CA PHE A 4 -11.27 -28.08 -35.34
C PHE A 4 -11.42 -26.68 -34.73
N CYS A 5 -12.62 -26.31 -34.24
CA CYS A 5 -12.82 -24.99 -33.59
C CYS A 5 -12.11 -24.86 -32.24
N ILE A 6 -12.03 -25.94 -31.45
CA ILE A 6 -11.32 -25.91 -30.15
C ILE A 6 -9.80 -25.80 -30.37
N ARG A 7 -9.26 -26.48 -31.39
CA ARG A 7 -7.84 -26.33 -31.76
C ARG A 7 -7.50 -24.93 -32.27
N GLY A 8 -8.39 -24.27 -33.01
CA GLY A 8 -8.18 -22.88 -33.47
C GLY A 8 -8.16 -21.84 -32.35
N VAL A 9 -9.03 -22.00 -31.33
CA VAL A 9 -9.08 -21.08 -30.18
C VAL A 9 -7.88 -21.30 -29.24
N VAL A 10 -7.49 -22.55 -28.99
CA VAL A 10 -6.30 -22.86 -28.18
C VAL A 10 -5.01 -22.43 -28.89
N LEU A 11 -4.92 -22.56 -30.22
CA LEU A 11 -3.77 -22.08 -30.99
C LEU A 11 -3.70 -20.54 -31.03
N GLY A 12 -4.86 -19.86 -31.12
CA GLY A 12 -4.94 -18.41 -31.01
C GLY A 12 -4.50 -17.87 -29.65
N ILE A 13 -4.91 -18.53 -28.55
CA ILE A 13 -4.55 -18.11 -27.18
C ILE A 13 -3.08 -18.36 -26.85
N ALA A 14 -2.42 -19.33 -27.49
CA ALA A 14 -0.99 -19.57 -27.30
C ALA A 14 -0.10 -18.64 -28.13
N VAL A 15 -0.53 -18.25 -29.34
CA VAL A 15 0.29 -17.47 -30.28
C VAL A 15 0.11 -15.96 -30.07
N PHE A 16 -1.06 -15.51 -29.62
CA PHE A 16 -1.37 -14.08 -29.45
C PHE A 16 -0.52 -13.36 -28.37
N PRO A 17 -0.23 -13.96 -27.19
CA PRO A 17 0.63 -13.31 -26.20
C PRO A 17 2.07 -13.14 -26.69
N ALA A 18 2.60 -14.14 -27.39
CA ALA A 18 3.94 -14.07 -27.96
C ALA A 18 4.02 -13.05 -29.10
N ALA A 19 3.03 -13.01 -30.00
CA ALA A 19 2.96 -12.03 -31.07
C ALA A 19 2.75 -10.59 -30.55
N PHE A 20 1.91 -10.42 -29.52
CA PHE A 20 1.71 -9.13 -28.86
C PHE A 20 3.00 -8.63 -28.20
N LEU A 21 3.70 -9.49 -27.46
CA LEU A 21 5.00 -9.15 -26.88
C LEU A 21 6.01 -8.77 -27.98
N LEU A 22 6.08 -9.54 -29.07
CA LEU A 22 6.98 -9.24 -30.19
C LEU A 22 6.65 -7.92 -30.92
N SER A 23 5.40 -7.46 -30.86
CA SER A 23 4.98 -6.19 -31.47
C SER A 23 5.34 -4.95 -30.63
N LEU A 24 5.69 -5.12 -29.36
CA LEU A 24 6.11 -4.03 -28.47
C LEU A 24 7.60 -3.71 -28.65
N ALA A 25 7.96 -2.43 -28.46
CA ALA A 25 9.36 -2.01 -28.43
C ALA A 25 10.14 -2.77 -27.33
N THR A 26 11.43 -3.02 -27.56
CA THR A 26 12.24 -3.92 -26.73
C THR A 26 12.28 -3.50 -25.27
N GLU A 27 12.35 -2.19 -25.00
CA GLU A 27 12.38 -1.62 -23.65
C GLU A 27 11.05 -1.86 -22.90
N THR A 28 9.91 -1.64 -23.57
CA THR A 28 8.59 -1.91 -22.98
C THR A 28 8.38 -3.39 -22.70
N ARG A 29 8.94 -4.26 -23.53
CA ARG A 29 8.89 -5.72 -23.36
C ARG A 29 9.63 -6.18 -22.10
N VAL A 30 10.84 -5.66 -21.88
CA VAL A 30 11.68 -6.04 -20.74
C VAL A 30 11.05 -5.56 -19.44
N THR A 31 10.57 -4.32 -19.39
CA THR A 31 9.86 -3.79 -18.23
C THR A 31 8.62 -4.61 -17.93
N LEU A 32 7.74 -4.88 -18.92
CA LEU A 32 6.49 -5.62 -18.71
C LEU A 32 6.73 -7.03 -18.16
N VAL A 33 7.78 -7.73 -18.63
CA VAL A 33 8.15 -9.06 -18.15
C VAL A 33 8.76 -9.00 -16.74
N GLN A 34 9.52 -7.95 -16.41
CA GLN A 34 10.09 -7.77 -15.08
C GLN A 34 9.06 -7.34 -14.03
N THR A 35 8.09 -6.50 -14.38
CA THR A 35 7.09 -5.98 -13.43
C THR A 35 5.96 -6.98 -13.16
N VAL A 36 5.56 -7.76 -14.17
CA VAL A 36 4.39 -8.67 -14.05
C VAL A 36 4.80 -10.15 -13.98
N GLY A 37 6.02 -10.48 -14.43
CA GLY A 37 6.46 -11.86 -14.61
C GLY A 37 5.78 -12.53 -15.82
N ALA A 38 6.51 -13.43 -16.50
CA ALA A 38 5.96 -14.17 -17.65
C ALA A 38 4.68 -14.95 -17.28
N PHE A 39 4.61 -15.47 -16.05
CA PHE A 39 3.43 -16.16 -15.53
C PHE A 39 2.24 -15.24 -15.25
N GLY A 40 2.48 -14.00 -14.79
CA GLY A 40 1.40 -13.03 -14.55
C GLY A 40 0.75 -12.54 -15.84
N LEU A 41 1.54 -12.35 -16.90
CA LEU A 41 1.03 -12.03 -18.24
C LEU A 41 0.20 -13.18 -18.81
N ILE A 42 0.69 -14.42 -18.70
CA ILE A 42 -0.03 -15.60 -19.15
C ILE A 42 -1.35 -15.73 -18.37
N ALA A 43 -1.33 -15.59 -17.04
CA ALA A 43 -2.53 -15.62 -16.21
C ALA A 43 -3.54 -14.52 -16.58
N PHE A 44 -3.08 -13.30 -16.87
CA PHE A 44 -3.93 -12.19 -17.32
C PHE A 44 -4.61 -12.46 -18.67
N PHE A 45 -3.89 -13.03 -19.64
CA PHE A 45 -4.47 -13.42 -20.93
C PHE A 45 -5.40 -14.63 -20.80
N PHE A 46 -5.10 -15.59 -19.92
CA PHE A 46 -6.01 -16.69 -19.59
C PHE A 46 -7.28 -16.19 -18.90
N LEU A 47 -7.19 -15.16 -18.06
CA LEU A 47 -8.35 -14.51 -17.44
C LEU A 47 -9.21 -13.83 -18.51
N LEU A 48 -8.61 -13.05 -19.42
CA LEU A 48 -9.32 -12.37 -20.52
C LEU A 48 -9.97 -13.37 -21.49
N ALA A 49 -9.24 -14.45 -21.83
CA ALA A 49 -9.76 -15.50 -22.69
C ALA A 49 -10.86 -16.32 -21.99
N SER A 50 -10.73 -16.60 -20.70
CA SER A 50 -11.76 -17.31 -19.92
C SER A 50 -13.01 -16.46 -19.79
N VAL A 51 -12.89 -15.15 -19.57
CA VAL A 51 -14.01 -14.20 -19.59
C VAL A 51 -14.66 -14.22 -20.98
N ALA A 52 -13.91 -14.03 -22.06
CA ALA A 52 -14.46 -14.04 -23.42
C ALA A 52 -15.11 -15.38 -23.82
N ILE A 53 -14.55 -16.52 -23.40
CA ILE A 53 -15.09 -17.86 -23.64
C ILE A 53 -16.35 -18.11 -22.78
N HIS A 54 -16.37 -17.65 -21.52
CA HIS A 54 -17.54 -17.82 -20.66
C HIS A 54 -18.71 -16.97 -21.18
N PHE A 55 -18.46 -15.74 -21.63
CA PHE A 55 -19.47 -14.87 -22.23
C PHE A 55 -19.95 -15.38 -23.61
N SER A 56 -19.07 -15.93 -24.44
CA SER A 56 -19.46 -16.51 -25.74
C SER A 56 -20.14 -17.87 -25.62
N SER A 57 -19.82 -18.68 -24.60
CA SER A 57 -20.47 -19.97 -24.35
C SER A 57 -21.89 -19.84 -23.80
N LEU A 58 -22.17 -18.76 -23.06
CA LEU A 58 -23.51 -18.37 -22.63
C LEU A 58 -24.37 -17.93 -23.83
N SER A 59 -23.79 -17.22 -24.81
CA SER A 59 -24.48 -16.89 -26.08
C SER A 59 -24.76 -18.11 -26.96
N ARG A 60 -23.95 -19.19 -26.87
CA ARG A 60 -24.08 -20.35 -27.77
C ARG A 60 -25.11 -21.40 -27.34
N LYS A 61 -25.65 -21.33 -26.12
CA LYS A 61 -26.74 -22.22 -25.66
C LYS A 61 -28.14 -21.74 -26.05
N ARG A 62 -28.28 -20.56 -26.68
CA ARG A 62 -29.55 -20.05 -27.21
C ARG A 62 -29.52 -20.01 -28.73
N HIS A 63 -29.74 -21.16 -29.37
CA HIS A 63 -30.22 -21.21 -30.75
C HIS A 63 -31.38 -22.20 -30.84
N ALA A 64 -32.56 -21.70 -30.48
CA ALA A 64 -33.80 -21.88 -31.22
C ALA A 64 -34.89 -21.11 -30.46
N THR A 65 -35.06 -19.82 -30.78
CA THR A 65 -36.32 -19.04 -30.83
C THR A 65 -36.00 -17.55 -30.77
N THR A 66 -36.33 -16.84 -31.87
CA THR A 66 -36.75 -15.43 -31.98
C THR A 66 -35.76 -14.33 -31.51
N PRO A 67 -35.50 -13.26 -32.30
CA PRO A 67 -34.61 -12.18 -31.90
C PRO A 67 -35.29 -11.31 -30.85
N GLU A 68 -35.00 -11.58 -29.58
CA GLU A 68 -35.30 -10.70 -28.45
C GLU A 68 -34.05 -9.86 -28.18
N ASP A 69 -34.22 -8.55 -28.07
CA ASP A 69 -33.15 -7.60 -27.74
C ASP A 69 -32.27 -8.14 -26.59
N PRO A 70 -30.93 -8.03 -26.66
CA PRO A 70 -30.06 -8.51 -25.59
C PRO A 70 -30.34 -7.74 -24.30
N GLN A 71 -31.17 -8.33 -23.43
CA GLN A 71 -31.46 -7.82 -22.10
C GLN A 71 -30.14 -7.63 -21.32
N PRO A 72 -29.91 -6.47 -20.69
CA PRO A 72 -28.67 -6.20 -19.97
C PRO A 72 -28.47 -7.21 -18.83
N VAL A 73 -27.24 -7.69 -18.67
CA VAL A 73 -26.86 -8.65 -17.64
C VAL A 73 -26.98 -7.96 -16.27
N ALA A 74 -28.05 -8.27 -15.53
CA ALA A 74 -28.24 -7.80 -14.15
C ALA A 74 -27.10 -8.30 -13.23
N LEU A 75 -26.57 -7.39 -12.40
CA LEU A 75 -25.51 -7.70 -11.43
C LEU A 75 -26.11 -8.35 -10.17
N LEU A 76 -27.24 -7.82 -9.70
CA LEU A 76 -27.92 -8.32 -8.52
C LEU A 76 -28.84 -9.50 -8.85
N THR A 77 -29.08 -10.34 -7.84
CA THR A 77 -30.17 -11.33 -7.92
C THR A 77 -31.52 -10.62 -7.81
N GLY A 78 -32.55 -11.12 -8.51
CA GLY A 78 -33.89 -10.52 -8.43
C GLY A 78 -34.53 -10.62 -7.03
N ARG A 79 -34.07 -11.56 -6.19
CA ARG A 79 -34.46 -11.62 -4.77
C ARG A 79 -33.81 -10.50 -3.98
N ALA A 80 -32.50 -10.28 -4.15
CA ALA A 80 -31.79 -9.22 -3.46
C ALA A 80 -32.34 -7.83 -3.84
N ARG A 81 -32.59 -7.57 -5.12
CA ARG A 81 -33.15 -6.29 -5.57
C ARG A 81 -34.49 -5.97 -4.90
N ARG A 82 -35.39 -6.94 -4.82
CA ARG A 82 -36.67 -6.80 -4.10
C ARG A 82 -36.51 -6.57 -2.60
N ALA A 83 -35.57 -7.28 -1.98
CA ALA A 83 -35.28 -7.09 -0.55
C ALA A 83 -34.71 -5.70 -0.25
N LEU A 84 -33.92 -5.15 -1.16
CA LEU A 84 -33.26 -3.86 -1.02
C LEU A 84 -34.16 -2.65 -1.28
N GLN A 85 -35.27 -2.81 -1.99
CA GLN A 85 -36.19 -1.71 -2.34
C GLN A 85 -36.72 -0.94 -1.13
N ALA A 86 -36.87 -1.60 0.03
CA ALA A 86 -37.35 -0.96 1.25
C ALA A 86 -36.23 -0.28 2.07
N THR A 87 -34.96 -0.61 1.80
CA THR A 87 -33.81 -0.18 2.63
C THR A 87 -32.91 0.83 1.94
N LEU A 88 -32.93 0.88 0.61
CA LEU A 88 -32.12 1.83 -0.16
C LEU A 88 -32.84 3.17 -0.33
N PRO A 89 -32.09 4.27 -0.52
CA PRO A 89 -32.68 5.56 -0.92
C PRO A 89 -33.52 5.44 -2.20
N PRO A 90 -34.46 6.37 -2.46
CA PRO A 90 -35.17 6.43 -3.73
C PRO A 90 -34.23 6.41 -4.95
N VAL A 91 -34.70 5.86 -6.08
CA VAL A 91 -33.87 5.67 -7.29
C VAL A 91 -33.28 6.98 -7.80
N ASP A 92 -33.98 8.11 -7.66
CA ASP A 92 -33.47 9.42 -8.10
C ASP A 92 -32.29 9.89 -7.24
N GLU A 93 -32.29 9.60 -5.93
CA GLU A 93 -31.15 9.87 -5.06
C GLU A 93 -29.96 8.96 -5.38
N GLN A 94 -30.23 7.67 -5.66
CA GLN A 94 -29.19 6.73 -6.12
C GLN A 94 -28.55 7.22 -7.42
N ARG A 95 -29.38 7.65 -8.38
CA ARG A 95 -28.95 8.18 -9.68
C ARG A 95 -28.06 9.41 -9.51
N GLN A 96 -28.49 10.37 -8.67
CA GLN A 96 -27.71 11.56 -8.36
C GLN A 96 -26.36 11.20 -7.72
N ALA A 97 -26.33 10.22 -6.81
CA ALA A 97 -25.08 9.78 -6.17
C ALA A 97 -24.09 9.17 -7.18
N VAL A 98 -24.58 8.30 -8.07
CA VAL A 98 -23.77 7.70 -9.14
C VAL A 98 -23.29 8.75 -10.13
N ASP A 99 -24.16 9.69 -10.54
CA ASP A 99 -23.79 10.80 -11.41
C ASP A 99 -22.69 11.67 -10.79
N GLN A 100 -22.83 12.03 -9.52
CA GLN A 100 -21.82 12.82 -8.82
C GLN A 100 -20.48 12.09 -8.81
N HIS A 101 -20.46 10.77 -8.59
CA HIS A 101 -19.22 10.01 -8.62
C HIS A 101 -18.62 9.95 -10.03
N LEU A 102 -19.43 9.71 -11.07
CA LEU A 102 -18.96 9.67 -12.46
C LEU A 102 -18.50 11.03 -12.99
N GLN A 103 -19.06 12.13 -12.47
CA GLN A 103 -18.72 13.53 -12.80
C GLN A 103 -17.56 14.09 -11.99
N ARG A 104 -17.30 13.57 -10.79
CA ARG A 104 -16.03 13.79 -10.08
C ARG A 104 -14.96 13.13 -10.92
N HIS A 105 -14.49 13.86 -11.92
CA HIS A 105 -13.33 13.50 -12.70
C HIS A 105 -12.24 13.07 -11.72
N GLY A 106 -11.92 11.78 -11.70
CA GLY A 106 -10.56 11.36 -11.45
C GLY A 106 -9.76 12.01 -12.57
N THR A 107 -9.39 13.28 -12.39
CA THR A 107 -8.36 13.92 -13.19
C THR A 107 -7.19 12.97 -13.09
N ILE A 108 -6.92 12.26 -14.18
CA ILE A 108 -5.59 11.73 -14.42
C ILE A 108 -4.75 13.00 -14.41
N ASN A 109 -4.17 13.31 -13.26
CA ASN A 109 -3.25 14.43 -13.17
C ASN A 109 -2.11 14.07 -14.10
N THR A 110 -2.11 14.69 -15.28
CA THR A 110 -1.02 14.59 -16.26
C THR A 110 0.25 15.26 -15.75
N HIS A 111 0.24 15.80 -14.52
CA HIS A 111 1.41 16.20 -13.77
C HIS A 111 1.83 15.09 -12.81
N ALA A 112 2.02 13.87 -13.34
CA ALA A 112 2.82 12.90 -12.62
C ALA A 112 4.26 13.44 -12.60
N VAL A 113 4.61 14.14 -11.52
CA VAL A 113 5.94 14.73 -11.34
C VAL A 113 7.01 13.62 -11.23
N PHE A 114 6.59 12.40 -10.88
CA PHE A 114 7.45 11.26 -10.62
C PHE A 114 6.86 9.99 -11.27
N GLY A 115 7.26 9.67 -12.51
CA GLY A 115 6.87 8.42 -13.18
C GLY A 115 5.37 8.30 -13.51
N LYS A 116 4.84 7.07 -13.59
CA LYS A 116 3.40 6.82 -13.84
C LYS A 116 2.68 6.71 -12.51
N GLU A 117 2.05 7.80 -12.11
CA GLU A 117 1.21 7.91 -10.92
C GLU A 117 0.16 6.78 -10.84
N PRO A 118 0.10 5.99 -9.74
CA PRO A 118 -0.87 4.91 -9.58
C PRO A 118 -2.32 5.39 -9.64
N GLU A 119 -3.21 4.57 -10.19
CA GLU A 119 -4.64 4.86 -10.28
C GLU A 119 -5.25 5.00 -8.86
N SER A 120 -6.00 6.08 -8.62
CA SER A 120 -6.73 6.24 -7.35
C SER A 120 -7.91 5.27 -7.26
N ARG A 121 -8.36 5.01 -6.03
CA ARG A 121 -9.53 4.15 -5.77
C ARG A 121 -10.76 4.61 -6.56
N ASP A 122 -11.03 5.92 -6.54
CA ASP A 122 -12.19 6.51 -7.21
C ASP A 122 -12.11 6.39 -8.73
N SER A 123 -10.92 6.58 -9.31
CA SER A 123 -10.68 6.36 -10.73
C SER A 123 -10.90 4.90 -11.12
N ALA A 124 -10.42 3.95 -10.30
CA ALA A 124 -10.61 2.53 -10.54
C ALA A 124 -12.09 2.11 -10.45
N ILE A 125 -12.83 2.60 -9.47
CA ILE A 125 -14.29 2.35 -9.37
C ILE A 125 -15.01 2.96 -10.57
N THR A 126 -14.71 4.21 -10.92
CA THR A 126 -15.28 4.89 -12.10
C THR A 126 -15.03 4.09 -13.38
N ARG A 127 -13.83 3.54 -13.56
CA ARG A 127 -13.49 2.69 -14.71
C ARG A 127 -14.31 1.39 -14.74
N VAL A 128 -14.52 0.74 -13.60
CA VAL A 128 -15.37 -0.45 -13.50
C VAL A 128 -16.82 -0.12 -13.85
N VAL A 129 -17.36 0.98 -13.31
CA VAL A 129 -18.74 1.41 -13.59
C VAL A 129 -18.92 1.75 -15.06
N ARG A 130 -17.99 2.48 -15.68
CA ARG A 130 -18.02 2.78 -17.12
C ARG A 130 -17.99 1.52 -17.98
N LEU A 131 -17.13 0.56 -17.66
CA LEU A 131 -17.08 -0.72 -18.40
C LEU A 131 -18.42 -1.47 -18.35
N ILE A 132 -19.09 -1.47 -17.21
CA ILE A 132 -20.41 -2.09 -17.05
C ILE A 132 -21.47 -1.30 -17.84
N ALA A 133 -21.47 0.03 -17.73
CA ALA A 133 -22.36 0.92 -18.46
C ALA A 133 -22.23 0.75 -19.98
N ASP A 134 -21.00 0.65 -20.49
CA ASP A 134 -20.69 0.41 -21.90
C ASP A 134 -21.23 -0.95 -22.37
N THR A 135 -21.10 -1.99 -21.54
CA THR A 135 -21.64 -3.34 -21.80
C THR A 135 -23.17 -3.34 -21.88
N TRP A 136 -23.82 -2.45 -21.13
CA TRP A 136 -25.27 -2.25 -21.18
C TRP A 136 -25.72 -1.26 -22.25
N HIS A 137 -24.80 -0.66 -23.00
CA HIS A 137 -25.07 0.43 -23.95
C HIS A 137 -25.81 1.62 -23.31
N ALA A 138 -25.52 1.90 -22.03
CA ALA A 138 -26.09 2.99 -21.25
C ALA A 138 -24.96 3.83 -20.60
N PRO A 139 -24.13 4.55 -21.38
CA PRO A 139 -22.95 5.28 -20.89
C PRO A 139 -23.25 6.40 -19.89
N THR A 140 -24.48 6.90 -19.84
CA THR A 140 -24.92 7.88 -18.84
C THR A 140 -26.00 7.27 -17.95
N THR A 141 -26.08 7.71 -16.69
CA THR A 141 -27.13 7.19 -15.81
C THR A 141 -28.51 7.47 -16.42
N ALA A 142 -28.75 8.61 -17.07
CA ALA A 142 -30.01 8.94 -17.74
C ALA A 142 -30.51 7.88 -18.73
N GLN A 143 -29.61 7.07 -19.28
CA GLN A 143 -29.91 5.96 -20.20
C GLN A 143 -30.08 4.61 -19.47
N MET A 144 -29.75 4.54 -18.19
CA MET A 144 -29.90 3.37 -17.33
C MET A 144 -31.33 3.26 -16.77
N THR A 145 -31.86 2.03 -16.80
CA THR A 145 -33.09 1.67 -16.10
C THR A 145 -32.94 1.82 -14.58
N PRO A 146 -34.04 1.96 -13.82
CA PRO A 146 -34.01 2.00 -12.35
C PRO A 146 -33.21 0.84 -11.74
N ASP A 147 -33.39 -0.36 -12.29
CA ASP A 147 -32.70 -1.57 -11.83
C ASP A 147 -31.18 -1.51 -12.07
N GLN A 148 -30.75 -0.96 -13.22
CA GLN A 148 -29.32 -0.77 -13.52
C GLN A 148 -28.68 0.28 -12.59
N VAL A 149 -29.40 1.36 -12.28
CA VAL A 149 -28.94 2.37 -11.30
C VAL A 149 -28.76 1.72 -9.93
N THR A 150 -29.72 0.92 -9.47
CA THR A 150 -29.61 0.22 -8.19
C THR A 150 -28.44 -0.78 -8.18
N ASP A 151 -28.25 -1.52 -9.28
CA ASP A 151 -27.13 -2.46 -9.40
C ASP A 151 -25.78 -1.75 -9.29
N ILE A 152 -25.59 -0.60 -9.96
CA ILE A 152 -24.36 0.20 -9.86
C ILE A 152 -24.19 0.82 -8.47
N PHE A 153 -25.26 1.38 -7.89
CA PHE A 153 -25.22 1.99 -6.57
C PHE A 153 -24.76 1.01 -5.48
N VAL A 154 -25.29 -0.22 -5.51
CA VAL A 154 -24.89 -1.28 -4.57
C VAL A 154 -23.47 -1.77 -4.87
N LEU A 155 -23.07 -1.84 -6.14
CA LEU A 155 -21.70 -2.18 -6.52
C LEU A 155 -20.69 -1.16 -5.98
N GLU A 156 -20.93 0.13 -6.15
CA GLU A 156 -20.05 1.17 -5.63
C GLU A 156 -19.90 1.10 -4.11
N LYS A 157 -21.01 0.84 -3.39
CA LYS A 157 -20.96 0.57 -1.94
C LYS A 157 -20.07 -0.62 -1.61
N LEU A 158 -20.24 -1.75 -2.31
CA LEU A 158 -19.42 -2.95 -2.11
C LEU A 158 -17.94 -2.68 -2.36
N LEU A 159 -17.61 -2.00 -3.46
CA LEU A 159 -16.21 -1.69 -3.83
C LEU A 159 -15.55 -0.72 -2.83
N ARG A 160 -16.35 0.03 -2.06
CA ARG A 160 -15.88 0.96 -1.01
C ARG A 160 -15.82 0.33 0.40
N ALA A 161 -16.59 -0.72 0.64
CA ALA A 161 -16.80 -1.32 1.95
C ALA A 161 -15.57 -2.00 2.58
N SER A 162 -15.61 -2.18 3.90
CA SER A 162 -14.67 -3.03 4.65
C SER A 162 -14.79 -4.50 4.20
N PRO A 163 -13.81 -5.38 4.48
CA PRO A 163 -13.89 -6.78 4.07
C PRO A 163 -15.16 -7.50 4.59
N GLU A 164 -15.56 -7.22 5.83
CA GLU A 164 -16.74 -7.80 6.47
C GLU A 164 -18.03 -7.34 5.79
N GLU A 165 -18.21 -6.03 5.63
CA GLU A 165 -19.38 -5.45 4.96
C GLU A 165 -19.47 -5.86 3.48
N ALA A 166 -18.33 -5.91 2.78
CA ALA A 166 -18.27 -6.36 1.40
C ALA A 166 -18.71 -7.82 1.26
N GLY A 167 -18.36 -8.69 2.21
CA GLY A 167 -18.79 -10.09 2.24
C GLY A 167 -20.32 -10.22 2.31
N ALA A 168 -20.97 -9.41 3.16
CA ALA A 168 -22.43 -9.39 3.26
C ALA A 168 -23.10 -8.84 1.99
N LEU A 169 -22.57 -7.76 1.41
CA LEU A 169 -23.07 -7.18 0.17
C LEU A 169 -22.88 -8.12 -1.03
N ALA A 170 -21.77 -8.85 -1.10
CA ALA A 170 -21.45 -9.73 -2.22
C ALA A 170 -22.49 -10.83 -2.44
N GLN A 171 -23.12 -11.33 -1.36
CA GLN A 171 -24.18 -12.36 -1.45
C GLN A 171 -25.43 -11.88 -2.21
N MET A 172 -25.58 -10.57 -2.41
CA MET A 172 -26.69 -9.98 -3.17
C MET A 172 -26.46 -10.06 -4.68
N PHE A 173 -25.20 -10.23 -5.10
CA PHE A 173 -24.79 -10.32 -6.51
C PHE A 173 -24.96 -11.74 -7.07
N ARG A 174 -25.14 -11.83 -8.39
CA ARG A 174 -25.21 -13.12 -9.09
C ARG A 174 -23.88 -13.87 -9.08
N ASP A 175 -22.77 -13.14 -9.05
CA ASP A 175 -21.41 -13.67 -8.95
C ASP A 175 -20.68 -13.00 -7.77
N PRO A 176 -20.90 -13.48 -6.53
CA PRO A 176 -20.28 -12.92 -5.34
C PRO A 176 -18.76 -12.96 -5.38
N SER A 177 -18.18 -14.05 -5.89
CA SER A 177 -16.72 -14.23 -5.98
C SER A 177 -16.10 -13.17 -6.87
N ARG A 178 -16.70 -12.89 -8.04
CA ARG A 178 -16.13 -11.92 -8.98
C ARG A 178 -16.15 -10.48 -8.46
N VAL A 179 -17.21 -10.06 -7.76
CA VAL A 179 -17.27 -8.69 -7.21
C VAL A 179 -16.30 -8.51 -6.04
N LEU A 180 -16.04 -9.56 -5.26
CA LEU A 180 -15.00 -9.54 -4.22
C LEU A 180 -13.60 -9.48 -4.82
N GLU A 181 -13.32 -10.23 -5.89
CA GLU A 181 -12.04 -10.12 -6.62
C GLU A 181 -11.78 -8.68 -7.11
N ILE A 182 -12.79 -8.03 -7.70
CA ILE A 182 -12.67 -6.64 -8.18
C ILE A 182 -12.41 -5.69 -7.00
N ARG A 183 -13.13 -5.86 -5.89
CA ARG A 183 -12.94 -5.06 -4.67
C ARG A 183 -11.51 -5.20 -4.14
N ASP A 184 -10.98 -6.41 -4.09
CA ASP A 184 -9.63 -6.66 -3.57
C ASP A 184 -8.54 -6.10 -4.49
N GLN A 185 -8.74 -6.14 -5.81
CA GLN A 185 -7.88 -5.45 -6.78
C GLN A 185 -7.90 -3.93 -6.58
N ILE A 186 -9.08 -3.33 -6.40
CA ILE A 186 -9.21 -1.89 -6.12
C ILE A 186 -8.56 -1.54 -4.78
N ALA A 187 -8.70 -2.37 -3.76
CA ALA A 187 -8.03 -2.18 -2.48
C ALA A 187 -6.50 -2.28 -2.61
N ALA A 188 -5.98 -3.18 -3.45
CA ALA A 188 -4.55 -3.26 -3.75
C ALA A 188 -4.03 -2.00 -4.47
N LEU A 189 -4.76 -1.48 -5.45
CA LEU A 189 -4.44 -0.21 -6.11
C LEU A 189 -4.43 0.96 -5.13
N ALA A 190 -5.40 1.01 -4.21
CA ALA A 190 -5.46 2.04 -3.18
C ALA A 190 -4.25 1.98 -2.23
N ARG A 191 -3.78 0.78 -1.86
CA ARG A 191 -2.55 0.62 -1.06
C ARG A 191 -1.31 1.09 -1.82
N GLN A 192 -1.16 0.69 -3.09
CA GLN A 192 -0.07 1.15 -3.94
C GLN A 192 -0.07 2.67 -4.09
N ARG A 193 -1.26 3.27 -4.21
CA ARG A 193 -1.44 4.71 -4.30
C ARG A 193 -1.01 5.43 -3.02
N ALA A 194 -1.42 4.93 -1.85
CA ALA A 194 -1.05 5.51 -0.57
C ALA A 194 0.48 5.47 -0.36
N GLN A 195 1.13 4.36 -0.73
CA GLN A 195 2.58 4.23 -0.68
C GLN A 195 3.28 5.25 -1.60
N TYR A 196 2.80 5.43 -2.84
CA TYR A 196 3.31 6.44 -3.75
C TYR A 196 3.18 7.86 -3.18
N GLU A 197 2.04 8.18 -2.55
CA GLU A 197 1.81 9.49 -1.94
C GLU A 197 2.75 9.73 -0.75
N GLN A 198 2.93 8.74 0.13
CA GLN A 198 3.89 8.81 1.23
C GLN A 198 5.32 9.07 0.72
N GLN A 199 5.76 8.34 -0.30
CA GLN A 199 7.10 8.50 -0.90
C GLN A 199 7.28 9.89 -1.54
N ARG A 200 6.25 10.35 -2.27
CA ARG A 200 6.22 11.70 -2.85
C ARG A 200 6.29 12.79 -1.79
N ASP A 201 5.56 12.62 -0.70
CA ASP A 201 5.46 13.59 0.38
C ASP A 201 6.78 13.65 1.17
N ALA A 202 7.43 12.50 1.41
CA ALA A 202 8.77 12.41 1.99
C ALA A 202 9.84 13.12 1.12
N PHE A 203 9.81 12.92 -0.20
CA PHE A 203 10.68 13.65 -1.12
C PHE A 203 10.40 15.16 -1.07
N SER A 204 9.14 15.56 -1.10
CA SER A 204 8.73 16.96 -1.09
C SER A 204 9.12 17.67 0.21
N ALA A 205 9.02 16.98 1.35
CA ALA A 205 9.47 17.47 2.65
C ALA A 205 10.99 17.67 2.67
N SER A 206 11.77 16.67 2.26
CA SER A 206 13.24 16.75 2.18
C SER A 206 13.68 17.87 1.22
N TRP A 207 13.01 18.00 0.08
CA TRP A 207 13.29 19.05 -0.90
C TRP A 207 13.05 20.45 -0.34
N THR A 208 11.95 20.63 0.38
CA THR A 208 11.59 21.91 1.00
C THR A 208 12.58 22.30 2.08
N LEU A 209 13.01 21.34 2.90
CA LEU A 209 14.04 21.53 3.92
C LEU A 209 15.37 21.97 3.28
N TRP A 210 15.85 21.23 2.27
CA TRP A 210 17.08 21.56 1.55
C TRP A 210 17.06 22.99 0.98
N ARG A 211 15.94 23.40 0.38
CA ARG A 211 15.77 24.76 -0.15
C ARG A 211 15.81 25.83 0.94
N THR A 212 15.30 25.52 2.12
CA THR A 212 15.28 26.46 3.24
C THR A 212 16.67 26.62 3.85
N GLN A 213 17.39 25.52 4.05
CA GLN A 213 18.76 25.51 4.58
C GLN A 213 19.74 26.22 3.64
N THR A 214 19.63 25.96 2.34
CA THR A 214 20.49 26.62 1.33
C THR A 214 20.28 28.14 1.26
N VAL A 215 19.07 28.63 1.57
CA VAL A 215 18.78 30.06 1.61
C VAL A 215 19.23 30.71 2.93
N ASN A 216 19.04 30.03 4.06
CA ASN A 216 19.28 30.60 5.38
C ASN A 216 20.71 30.37 5.92
N LEU A 217 21.50 29.49 5.28
CA LEU A 217 22.88 29.12 5.68
C LEU A 217 23.04 28.65 7.14
N SER A 218 21.94 28.23 7.78
CA SER A 218 21.94 27.70 9.15
C SER A 218 21.67 26.20 9.10
N PRO A 219 22.69 25.33 9.23
CA PRO A 219 22.44 23.93 9.51
C PRO A 219 21.78 23.83 10.89
N LEU A 220 20.66 23.13 10.96
CA LEU A 220 20.06 22.76 12.24
C LEU A 220 20.71 21.46 12.73
N SER A 221 20.43 21.06 13.97
CA SER A 221 20.80 19.71 14.41
C SER A 221 20.00 18.65 13.65
N LEU A 222 20.48 17.41 13.60
CA LEU A 222 19.77 16.31 12.94
C LEU A 222 18.32 16.17 13.44
N ILE A 223 18.10 16.30 14.76
CA ILE A 223 16.76 16.22 15.35
C ILE A 223 15.88 17.39 14.89
N ASP A 224 16.43 18.60 14.86
CA ASP A 224 15.68 19.78 14.42
C ASP A 224 15.30 19.68 12.94
N ASP A 225 16.20 19.15 12.10
CA ASP A 225 15.94 18.89 10.68
C ASP A 225 14.82 17.86 10.50
N LEU A 226 14.90 16.74 11.24
CA LEU A 226 13.87 15.69 11.22
C LEU A 226 12.52 16.23 11.72
N ALA A 227 12.52 17.05 12.77
CA ALA A 227 11.32 17.65 13.34
C ALA A 227 10.72 18.76 12.46
N ALA A 228 11.53 19.41 11.61
CA ALA A 228 11.08 20.44 10.68
C ALA A 228 10.41 19.86 9.42
N MET A 229 10.50 18.54 9.18
CA MET A 229 9.87 17.90 8.03
C MET A 229 8.34 17.94 8.15
N ALA A 230 7.67 18.41 7.08
CA ALA A 230 6.21 18.51 7.04
C ALA A 230 5.49 17.16 7.03
N HIS A 231 6.19 16.08 6.67
CA HIS A 231 5.66 14.72 6.59
C HIS A 231 6.66 13.72 7.19
N PRO A 232 6.18 12.68 7.89
CA PRO A 232 6.99 11.55 8.33
C PRO A 232 7.75 10.90 7.17
N ASP A 233 8.98 10.44 7.44
CA ASP A 233 9.78 9.66 6.50
C ASP A 233 10.34 8.40 7.18
N PRO A 234 9.57 7.29 7.21
CA PRO A 234 9.99 6.06 7.89
C PRO A 234 11.27 5.44 7.35
N ASP A 235 11.58 5.61 6.06
CA ASP A 235 12.86 5.13 5.49
C ASP A 235 14.04 5.95 6.01
N LEU A 236 13.88 7.28 6.12
CA LEU A 236 14.90 8.13 6.72
C LEU A 236 15.11 7.80 8.19
N TRP A 237 14.02 7.59 8.95
CA TRP A 237 14.13 7.19 10.35
C TRP A 237 14.78 5.81 10.51
N HIS A 238 14.49 4.86 9.61
CA HIS A 238 15.21 3.60 9.54
C HIS A 238 16.71 3.83 9.32
N LYS A 239 17.08 4.71 8.37
CA LYS A 239 18.48 5.06 8.10
C LYS A 239 19.17 5.65 9.34
N VAL A 240 18.54 6.61 10.02
CA VAL A 240 19.08 7.22 11.24
C VAL A 240 19.32 6.14 12.30
N ILE A 241 18.35 5.25 12.52
CA ILE A 241 18.48 4.14 13.49
C ILE A 241 19.57 3.15 13.08
N LYS A 242 19.68 2.80 11.80
CA LYS A 242 20.66 1.83 11.30
C LYS A 242 22.08 2.38 11.35
N ASP A 243 22.26 3.63 10.94
CA ASP A 243 23.58 4.21 10.65
C ASP A 243 24.15 5.04 11.80
N HIS A 244 23.40 5.30 12.88
CA HIS A 244 23.92 6.08 14.01
C HIS A 244 25.15 5.42 14.67
N ASP A 245 26.10 6.28 15.04
CA ASP A 245 27.17 5.96 15.96
C ASP A 245 26.63 5.94 17.41
N PRO A 246 26.72 4.80 18.14
CA PRO A 246 26.28 4.72 19.53
C PRO A 246 27.10 5.58 20.50
N ASP A 247 28.37 5.90 20.15
CA ASP A 247 29.27 6.67 20.99
C ASP A 247 29.07 8.19 20.81
N ASP A 248 28.44 8.60 19.70
CA ASP A 248 28.01 9.98 19.46
C ASP A 248 26.63 10.22 20.09
N LYS A 249 26.60 10.95 21.20
CA LYS A 249 25.36 11.30 21.91
C LYS A 249 24.32 11.96 21.00
N THR A 250 24.73 12.80 20.04
CA THR A 250 23.79 13.51 19.14
C THR A 250 23.09 12.53 18.21
N GLN A 251 23.84 11.61 17.61
CA GLN A 251 23.28 10.60 16.70
C GLN A 251 22.44 9.57 17.46
N ARG A 252 22.90 9.16 18.65
CA ARG A 252 22.16 8.27 19.55
C ARG A 252 20.83 8.88 20.00
N ASP A 253 20.82 10.16 20.37
CA ASP A 253 19.60 10.86 20.76
C ASP A 253 18.66 11.06 19.54
N ALA A 254 19.20 11.23 18.33
CA ALA A 254 18.41 11.27 17.10
C ALA A 254 17.78 9.91 16.75
N ALA A 255 18.50 8.80 16.93
CA ALA A 255 17.97 7.45 16.76
C ALA A 255 16.84 7.17 17.76
N LEU A 256 17.00 7.58 19.02
CA LEU A 256 15.94 7.51 20.03
C LEU A 256 14.73 8.37 19.65
N TRP A 257 14.96 9.60 19.17
CA TRP A 257 13.89 10.49 18.69
C TRP A 257 13.08 9.82 17.57
N CYS A 258 13.75 9.19 16.59
CA CYS A 258 13.11 8.43 15.52
C CYS A 258 12.27 7.26 16.06
N ALA A 259 12.81 6.49 17.02
CA ALA A 259 12.11 5.36 17.62
C ALA A 259 10.86 5.78 18.43
N LEU A 260 10.83 7.00 18.96
CA LEU A 260 9.68 7.55 19.70
C LEU A 260 8.52 8.01 18.79
N GLN A 261 8.73 8.11 17.48
CA GLN A 261 7.70 8.60 16.55
C GLN A 261 6.63 7.51 16.30
N PRO A 262 5.32 7.85 16.34
CA PRO A 262 4.26 6.87 16.09
C PRO A 262 4.28 6.26 14.69
N ASP A 263 4.75 7.03 13.71
CA ASP A 263 4.86 6.59 12.31
C ASP A 263 6.13 5.77 12.03
N CYS A 264 6.96 5.51 13.05
CA CYS A 264 8.14 4.68 12.88
C CYS A 264 7.74 3.23 12.58
N ASP A 265 8.39 2.62 11.60
CA ASP A 265 8.12 1.24 11.23
C ASP A 265 8.56 0.28 12.34
N ARG A 266 7.76 -0.77 12.57
CA ARG A 266 8.07 -1.78 13.60
C ARG A 266 9.43 -2.42 13.42
N ALA A 267 9.87 -2.66 12.18
CA ALA A 267 11.20 -3.21 11.91
C ALA A 267 12.30 -2.26 12.39
N SER A 268 12.13 -0.95 12.15
CA SER A 268 13.08 0.07 12.61
C SER A 268 13.15 0.16 14.12
N VAL A 269 12.01 0.09 14.82
CA VAL A 269 11.99 0.10 16.30
C VAL A 269 12.64 -1.16 16.87
N ALA A 270 12.37 -2.33 16.29
CA ALA A 270 13.04 -3.58 16.67
C ALA A 270 14.56 -3.50 16.48
N LEU A 271 15.00 -2.93 15.35
CA LEU A 271 16.42 -2.70 15.09
C LEU A 271 17.05 -1.75 16.11
N PHE A 272 16.36 -0.66 16.48
CA PHE A 272 16.81 0.25 17.53
C PHE A 272 17.04 -0.50 18.85
N LEU A 273 16.05 -1.27 19.30
CA LEU A 273 16.14 -2.05 20.55
C LEU A 273 17.28 -3.08 20.50
N ALA A 274 17.44 -3.79 19.40
CA ALA A 274 18.52 -4.75 19.23
C ALA A 274 19.91 -4.08 19.30
N ARG A 275 20.07 -2.92 18.66
CA ARG A 275 21.35 -2.18 18.63
C ARG A 275 21.76 -1.67 20.00
N ILE A 276 20.84 -1.06 20.76
CA ILE A 276 21.18 -0.48 22.07
C ILE A 276 21.57 -1.55 23.10
N ALA A 277 21.15 -2.80 22.90
CA ALA A 277 21.64 -3.94 23.67
C ALA A 277 23.02 -4.41 23.18
N ALA A 278 23.17 -4.65 21.87
CA ALA A 278 24.42 -5.12 21.29
C ALA A 278 25.61 -4.18 21.51
N GLN A 279 25.34 -2.87 21.61
CA GLN A 279 26.33 -1.81 21.80
C GLN A 279 26.49 -1.39 23.27
N SER A 280 25.80 -2.06 24.20
CA SER A 280 25.79 -1.73 25.64
C SER A 280 25.41 -0.28 25.97
N THR A 281 24.76 0.41 25.02
CA THR A 281 24.40 1.83 25.14
C THR A 281 23.46 2.08 26.31
N LEU A 282 22.55 1.12 26.56
CA LEU A 282 21.59 1.21 27.66
C LEU A 282 22.28 1.13 29.04
N VAL A 283 23.24 0.21 29.18
CA VAL A 283 24.02 0.03 30.42
C VAL A 283 24.89 1.25 30.66
N TYR A 284 25.61 1.72 29.63
CA TYR A 284 26.43 2.94 29.71
C TYR A 284 25.61 4.18 30.13
N ALA A 285 24.39 4.32 29.61
CA ALA A 285 23.48 5.41 30.03
C ALA A 285 23.10 5.31 31.52
N ALA A 286 22.92 4.10 32.06
CA ALA A 286 22.68 3.88 33.48
C ALA A 286 23.90 4.24 34.33
N GLU A 287 25.10 3.81 33.93
CA GLU A 287 26.35 4.10 34.64
C GLU A 287 26.67 5.61 34.67
N THR A 288 26.40 6.31 33.57
CA THR A 288 26.64 7.75 33.44
C THR A 288 25.48 8.62 33.96
N GLY A 289 24.36 8.01 34.33
CA GLY A 289 23.18 8.71 34.84
C GLY A 289 22.41 9.52 33.79
N ASP A 290 22.46 9.14 32.51
CA ASP A 290 21.69 9.79 31.43
C ASP A 290 20.20 9.40 31.51
N ARG A 291 19.51 10.01 32.48
CA ARG A 291 18.08 9.75 32.75
C ARG A 291 17.18 10.09 31.57
N VAL A 292 17.51 11.11 30.78
CA VAL A 292 16.70 11.51 29.62
C VAL A 292 16.69 10.41 28.57
N TYR A 293 17.85 9.82 28.29
CA TYR A 293 17.94 8.69 27.36
C TYR A 293 17.21 7.45 27.89
N LEU A 294 17.42 7.11 29.17
CA LEU A 294 16.78 5.96 29.82
C LEU A 294 15.25 6.06 29.82
N ASP A 295 14.70 7.23 30.18
CA ASP A 295 13.26 7.49 30.19
C ASP A 295 12.68 7.37 28.76
N GLY A 296 13.42 7.84 27.76
CA GLY A 296 13.06 7.70 26.36
C GLY A 296 13.03 6.24 25.89
N VAL A 297 14.05 5.44 26.23
CA VAL A 297 14.06 4.01 25.89
C VAL A 297 12.92 3.26 26.59
N HIS A 298 12.68 3.53 27.87
CA HIS A 298 11.56 2.94 28.59
C HIS A 298 10.22 3.31 27.95
N GLN A 299 10.09 4.55 27.44
CA GLN A 299 8.93 5.00 26.69
C GLN A 299 8.76 4.24 25.35
N VAL A 300 9.83 3.97 24.61
CA VAL A 300 9.79 3.13 23.38
C VAL A 300 9.29 1.72 23.70
N ILE A 301 9.81 1.08 24.76
CA ILE A 301 9.36 -0.24 25.21
C ILE A 301 7.87 -0.24 25.56
N ARG A 302 7.41 0.81 26.24
CA ARG A 302 6.00 0.98 26.59
C ARG A 302 5.12 1.13 25.35
N GLN A 303 5.48 2.02 24.43
CA GLN A 303 4.75 2.23 23.16
C GLN A 303 4.69 0.95 22.32
N TRP A 304 5.77 0.17 22.31
CA TRP A 304 5.81 -1.14 21.66
C TRP A 304 4.76 -2.09 22.25
N ASN A 305 4.78 -2.23 23.57
CA ASN A 305 3.89 -3.14 24.29
C ASN A 305 2.42 -2.69 24.27
N GLU A 306 2.17 -1.40 24.08
CA GLU A 306 0.84 -0.80 23.86
C GLU A 306 0.38 -0.88 22.38
N ALA A 307 1.16 -1.53 21.50
CA ALA A 307 0.88 -1.68 20.07
C ALA A 307 0.70 -0.34 19.33
N MET A 308 1.48 0.68 19.70
CA MET A 308 1.42 2.00 19.08
C MET A 308 1.93 2.00 17.62
N TYR A 309 3.00 1.25 17.33
CA TYR A 309 3.58 1.14 16.00
C TYR A 309 2.74 0.21 15.10
N GLN A 310 2.04 0.80 14.13
CA GLN A 310 1.10 0.10 13.23
C GLN A 310 1.71 -0.25 11.87
N HIS A 311 2.75 0.48 11.44
CA HIS A 311 3.40 0.28 10.14
C HIS A 311 4.31 -0.95 10.15
N HIS A 312 4.26 -1.71 9.06
CA HIS A 312 4.97 -2.99 8.87
C HIS A 312 5.39 -3.15 7.40
N ASP A 313 5.90 -2.06 6.83
CA ASP A 313 6.26 -1.97 5.42
C ASP A 313 7.73 -2.33 5.19
N LEU A 314 8.59 -2.09 6.18
CA LEU A 314 10.04 -2.27 6.04
C LEU A 314 10.52 -3.67 6.45
N ALA A 315 11.43 -4.21 5.65
CA ALA A 315 12.24 -5.37 5.99
C ALA A 315 13.56 -4.95 6.65
N LEU A 316 14.21 -5.91 7.32
CA LEU A 316 15.56 -5.76 7.85
C LEU A 316 16.61 -6.35 6.90
N ASP A 317 17.82 -5.82 6.99
CA ASP A 317 19.00 -6.32 6.26
C ASP A 317 20.23 -6.35 7.18
N PRO A 318 20.74 -7.55 7.51
CA PRO A 318 20.22 -8.86 7.09
C PRO A 318 18.85 -9.18 7.72
N PRO A 319 18.03 -10.09 7.14
CA PRO A 319 16.71 -10.46 7.69
C PRO A 319 16.74 -10.93 9.15
N GLU A 320 17.84 -11.55 9.56
CA GLU A 320 18.11 -12.06 10.89
C GLU A 320 18.64 -11.02 11.88
N ALA A 321 18.78 -9.75 11.50
CA ALA A 321 19.48 -8.70 12.26
C ALA A 321 19.04 -8.52 13.73
N VAL A 322 17.85 -8.99 14.10
CA VAL A 322 17.27 -8.83 15.45
C VAL A 322 16.93 -10.16 16.13
N LEU A 323 17.07 -11.31 15.47
CA LEU A 323 16.52 -12.59 15.98
C LEU A 323 17.17 -13.04 17.29
N ASP A 324 18.48 -12.83 17.41
CA ASP A 324 19.24 -13.26 18.60
C ASP A 324 19.31 -12.19 19.69
N ALA A 325 18.79 -10.98 19.43
CA ALA A 325 18.92 -9.84 20.33
C ALA A 325 18.10 -9.96 21.63
N ALA A 326 17.14 -10.89 21.71
CA ALA A 326 16.28 -11.03 22.88
C ALA A 326 17.05 -11.31 24.17
N LYS A 327 18.08 -12.15 24.10
CA LYS A 327 18.90 -12.52 25.26
C LYS A 327 19.74 -11.33 25.72
N ASP A 328 20.42 -10.68 24.79
CA ASP A 328 21.31 -9.55 25.09
C ASP A 328 20.50 -8.35 25.60
N PHE A 329 19.30 -8.13 25.06
CA PHE A 329 18.39 -7.10 25.54
C PHE A 329 17.89 -7.38 26.95
N HIS A 330 17.49 -8.63 27.24
CA HIS A 330 17.09 -8.99 28.60
C HIS A 330 18.22 -8.80 29.61
N GLN A 331 19.45 -9.20 29.26
CA GLN A 331 20.62 -8.97 30.12
C GLN A 331 20.85 -7.47 30.35
N ALA A 332 20.77 -6.65 29.29
CA ALA A 332 20.92 -5.20 29.42
C ALA A 332 19.85 -4.58 30.34
N LEU A 333 18.60 -5.06 30.30
CA LEU A 333 17.55 -4.60 31.22
C LEU A 333 17.85 -5.00 32.68
N ALA A 334 18.34 -6.22 32.92
CA ALA A 334 18.75 -6.67 34.24
C ALA A 334 19.90 -5.84 34.80
N ASP A 335 20.93 -5.57 33.99
CA ASP A 335 22.08 -4.76 34.40
C ASP A 335 21.66 -3.32 34.75
N VAL A 336 20.75 -2.73 33.97
CA VAL A 336 20.19 -1.40 34.25
C VAL A 336 19.37 -1.40 35.54
N ALA A 337 18.58 -2.44 35.77
CA ALA A 337 17.78 -2.60 37.00
C ALA A 337 18.69 -2.64 38.24
N ASP A 338 19.79 -3.38 38.16
CA ASP A 338 20.80 -3.49 39.22
C ASP A 338 21.52 -2.16 39.46
N ILE A 339 21.99 -1.48 38.40
CA ILE A 339 22.70 -0.19 38.51
C ILE A 339 21.80 0.90 39.12
N LEU A 340 20.52 0.92 38.72
CA LEU A 340 19.57 1.94 39.16
C LEU A 340 18.85 1.58 40.47
N GLU A 341 19.07 0.38 41.01
CA GLU A 341 18.38 -0.19 42.16
C GLU A 341 16.84 -0.16 42.02
N GLN A 342 16.34 -0.57 40.84
CA GLN A 342 14.92 -0.53 40.48
C GLN A 342 14.43 -1.88 39.92
N PRO A 343 13.10 -2.12 39.88
CA PRO A 343 12.57 -3.27 39.18
C PRO A 343 12.93 -3.25 37.68
N GLU A 344 13.21 -4.43 37.13
CA GLU A 344 13.45 -4.61 35.69
C GLU A 344 12.26 -4.14 34.87
N TRP A 345 12.54 -3.44 33.76
CA TRP A 345 11.53 -3.00 32.82
C TRP A 345 10.91 -4.18 32.05
N PRO A 346 9.67 -4.06 31.54
CA PRO A 346 9.06 -5.14 30.80
C PRO A 346 9.78 -5.39 29.46
N MET A 347 9.94 -6.65 29.10
CA MET A 347 10.46 -7.03 27.77
C MET A 347 9.51 -6.57 26.64
N PRO A 348 10.04 -6.11 25.48
CA PRO A 348 9.23 -5.79 24.31
C PRO A 348 8.72 -7.07 23.63
N LYS A 349 7.41 -7.30 23.71
CA LYS A 349 6.79 -8.56 23.25
C LYS A 349 6.97 -8.77 21.75
N SER A 350 7.58 -9.87 21.35
CA SER A 350 7.78 -10.24 19.95
C SER A 350 8.44 -9.12 19.12
N ALA A 351 9.39 -8.39 19.69
CA ALA A 351 10.22 -7.43 18.95
C ALA A 351 11.37 -8.08 18.19
N PHE A 352 11.80 -9.27 18.61
CA PHE A 352 12.97 -9.97 18.08
C PHE A 352 12.50 -11.15 17.21
N THR A 353 11.94 -10.82 16.04
CA THR A 353 11.31 -11.74 15.08
C THR A 353 11.70 -11.32 13.66
N GLU A 354 11.40 -12.15 12.66
CA GLU A 354 11.56 -11.77 11.25
C GLU A 354 10.56 -10.67 10.87
N TYR A 355 11.04 -9.72 10.08
CA TYR A 355 10.25 -8.61 9.51
C TYR A 355 10.25 -8.74 8.00
N ALA A 356 9.11 -9.14 7.43
CA ALA A 356 8.89 -9.16 6.00
C ALA A 356 8.42 -7.78 5.51
N GLY A 357 8.93 -7.34 4.37
CA GLY A 357 8.61 -6.03 3.83
C GLY A 357 9.48 -5.69 2.62
N ARG A 358 9.40 -4.43 2.18
CA ARG A 358 10.34 -3.88 1.20
C ARG A 358 11.62 -3.45 1.90
N MET A 359 12.71 -3.44 1.15
CA MET A 359 13.94 -2.81 1.63
C MET A 359 13.72 -1.31 1.88
N PRO A 360 14.31 -0.76 2.97
CA PRO A 360 14.37 0.68 3.17
C PRO A 360 15.07 1.35 2.01
N LEU A 361 14.52 2.50 1.60
CA LEU A 361 15.11 3.32 0.56
C LEU A 361 16.28 4.15 1.12
N PRO A 362 17.30 4.47 0.29
CA PRO A 362 18.63 4.81 0.79
C PRO A 362 18.76 6.21 1.39
N ARG A 363 17.93 7.17 0.97
CA ARG A 363 17.97 8.58 1.41
C ARG A 363 19.39 9.18 1.41
N SER A 364 20.16 8.96 0.33
CA SER A 364 21.60 9.23 0.30
C SER A 364 21.98 10.71 0.46
N ALA A 365 21.02 11.61 0.29
CA ALA A 365 21.21 13.04 0.53
C ALA A 365 21.43 13.37 2.02
N TRP A 366 20.93 12.53 2.92
CA TRP A 366 21.09 12.65 4.36
C TRP A 366 22.36 11.97 4.83
N ASP A 367 23.18 12.71 5.58
CA ASP A 367 24.36 12.20 6.26
C ASP A 367 24.15 12.29 7.77
N ILE A 368 24.16 11.13 8.43
CA ILE A 368 23.89 11.05 9.87
C ILE A 368 25.10 11.54 10.67
N ALA A 369 26.31 11.31 10.18
CA ALA A 369 27.54 11.71 10.85
C ALA A 369 27.76 13.22 10.76
N ASP A 370 27.46 13.82 9.60
CA ASP A 370 27.51 15.27 9.42
C ASP A 370 26.24 15.98 9.93
N GLY A 371 25.28 15.22 10.48
CA GLY A 371 24.17 15.75 11.25
C GLY A 371 23.01 16.33 10.45
N GLY A 372 22.84 15.96 9.17
CA GLY A 372 21.68 16.43 8.40
C GLY A 372 21.73 16.24 6.89
N LEU A 373 20.99 17.10 6.20
CA LEU A 373 20.78 17.03 4.76
C LEU A 373 21.92 17.72 3.98
N MET A 374 22.93 16.95 3.59
CA MET A 374 24.18 17.46 3.00
C MET A 374 24.12 17.70 1.49
N ARG A 375 23.20 17.03 0.80
CA ARG A 375 23.07 17.09 -0.66
C ARG A 375 21.64 17.35 -1.06
N LYS A 376 21.47 17.76 -2.32
CA LYS A 376 20.17 17.90 -2.95
C LYS A 376 19.47 16.53 -3.00
N PRO A 377 18.23 16.39 -2.48
CA PRO A 377 17.46 15.16 -2.59
C PRO A 377 17.26 14.74 -4.06
N VAL A 378 17.36 13.44 -4.33
CA VAL A 378 17.15 12.85 -5.66
C VAL A 378 15.97 11.89 -5.62
N VAL A 379 15.13 11.91 -6.66
CA VAL A 379 13.86 11.16 -6.70
C VAL A 379 14.06 9.65 -6.57
N SER A 380 15.15 9.11 -7.14
CA SER A 380 15.48 7.68 -7.09
C SER A 380 15.69 7.15 -5.67
N ASP A 381 15.97 8.03 -4.72
CA ASP A 381 16.16 7.65 -3.32
C ASP A 381 14.84 7.57 -2.56
N TYR A 382 13.70 7.92 -3.18
CA TYR A 382 12.38 8.03 -2.55
C TYR A 382 11.29 7.21 -3.23
N MET A 383 11.40 6.97 -4.54
CA MET A 383 10.35 6.33 -5.33
C MET A 383 10.80 4.94 -5.82
N ILE A 384 9.87 3.97 -5.78
CA ILE A 384 10.05 2.61 -6.34
C ILE A 384 9.31 2.47 -7.68
#